data_AF-A0A3A8X1E4-F1
#
_entry.id   AF-A0A3A8X1E4-F1
#
_cell.length_a   1.000
_cell.length_b   1.000
_cell.length_c   1.000
_cell.angle_alpha   90.00
_cell.angle_beta   90.00
_cell.angle_gamma   90.00
#
_symmetry.space_group_name_H-M   'P 1'
#
loop_
_entity.id
_entity.type
_entity.pdbx_description
1 polymer ?
#
loop_
_entity_poly.entity_id
_entity_poly.type
_entity_poly.pdbx_seq_one_letter_code
_entity_poly.pdbx_strand_id
1 'polypeptide(L)'
;MLIMPKYCPSCGAANQNNALACSRCGKPFIIGTNPVNQNVNGKLPGASSAANKKEQSVFLGRNVIEVFLKVLKTPVSVGRKVVTEGRTAIGVSLIILQAFFTGLFGVIMIRKINELFELIAAASSKTRSSLGTLPYYLSEFGDAPNYSEARELFYKLSYIRGFLVSVFGSVALSFLVALIAMLLLMLFRVKTTFSSMLLATGIRCVGMIPVTVLAILVSFLHVGWGIVIFMVSAMIGYIFMGRVLAAGSAFAEDKVPYVLFFLVTVTIVIHCFMIVKIWPFYLPDEARADYYAFLREMKGLGGFFGMIKNMLYY
;
A
#
# COMPACT_ATOMS: atom_id res chain seq x y z
N MET A 1 -28.28 -48.35 2.54
CA MET A 1 -27.92 -47.07 3.19
C MET A 1 -26.40 -46.97 3.17
N LEU A 2 -25.82 -46.18 2.25
CA LEU A 2 -24.36 -46.05 2.14
C LEU A 2 -23.86 -45.10 3.25
N ILE A 3 -23.17 -45.66 4.23
CA ILE A 3 -22.55 -44.91 5.33
C ILE A 3 -21.30 -44.22 4.77
N MET A 4 -21.38 -42.93 4.44
CA MET A 4 -20.20 -42.17 3.98
C MET A 4 -19.17 -42.07 5.12
N PRO A 5 -17.88 -42.34 4.91
CA PRO A 5 -16.87 -42.25 5.98
C PRO A 5 -16.54 -40.79 6.38
N LYS A 6 -16.23 -40.57 7.65
CA LYS A 6 -15.78 -39.27 8.19
C LYS A 6 -14.26 -39.18 8.15
N TYR A 7 -13.71 -38.07 7.67
CA TYR A 7 -12.26 -37.89 7.58
C TYR A 7 -11.71 -37.05 8.75
N CYS A 8 -10.56 -37.44 9.29
CA CYS A 8 -9.91 -36.69 10.36
C CYS A 8 -9.31 -35.36 9.86
N PRO A 9 -9.68 -34.19 10.43
CA PRO A 9 -9.16 -32.90 9.99
C PRO A 9 -7.68 -32.68 10.35
N SER A 10 -7.11 -33.49 11.25
CA SER A 10 -5.71 -33.40 11.65
C SER A 10 -4.76 -34.30 10.84
N CYS A 11 -5.21 -35.48 10.39
CA CYS A 11 -4.32 -36.45 9.73
C CYS A 11 -4.88 -37.09 8.46
N GLY A 12 -6.11 -36.74 8.04
CA GLY A 12 -6.72 -37.23 6.80
C GLY A 12 -7.19 -38.68 6.81
N ALA A 13 -7.08 -39.41 7.92
CA ALA A 13 -7.52 -40.81 7.99
C ALA A 13 -9.06 -40.94 7.94
N ALA A 14 -9.56 -41.92 7.20
CA ALA A 14 -10.97 -42.30 7.19
C ALA A 14 -11.36 -42.97 8.52
N ASN A 15 -12.50 -42.58 9.08
CA ASN A 15 -13.05 -43.05 10.34
C ASN A 15 -14.54 -43.36 10.16
N GLN A 16 -15.08 -44.19 11.05
CA GLN A 16 -16.52 -44.45 11.12
C GLN A 16 -17.28 -43.17 11.50
N ASN A 17 -18.54 -43.03 11.06
CA ASN A 17 -19.31 -41.81 11.28
C ASN A 17 -19.61 -41.47 12.74
N ASN A 18 -19.70 -42.50 13.58
CA ASN A 18 -19.90 -42.38 15.02
C ASN A 18 -18.58 -42.30 15.81
N ALA A 19 -17.42 -42.23 15.14
CA ALA A 19 -16.15 -42.14 15.84
C ALA A 19 -16.04 -40.80 16.59
N LEU A 20 -15.85 -40.90 17.92
CA LEU A 20 -15.63 -39.77 18.82
C LEU A 20 -14.18 -39.29 18.80
N ALA A 21 -13.24 -40.13 18.37
CA ALA A 21 -11.84 -39.78 18.17
C ALA A 21 -11.26 -40.49 16.95
N CYS A 22 -10.17 -39.95 16.40
CA CYS A 22 -9.50 -40.54 15.25
C CYS A 22 -8.73 -41.81 15.63
N SER A 23 -9.00 -42.92 14.95
CA SER A 23 -8.32 -44.21 15.17
C SER A 23 -6.81 -44.18 14.90
N ARG A 24 -6.32 -43.21 14.12
CA ARG A 24 -4.91 -43.10 13.73
C ARG A 24 -4.09 -42.12 14.57
N CYS A 25 -4.68 -41.00 14.99
CA CYS A 25 -3.95 -39.95 15.73
C CYS A 25 -4.51 -39.65 17.12
N GLY A 26 -5.58 -40.32 17.56
CA GLY A 26 -6.16 -40.19 18.90
C GLY A 26 -6.88 -38.88 19.18
N LYS A 27 -6.91 -37.92 18.24
CA LYS A 27 -7.57 -36.62 18.47
C LYS A 27 -9.10 -36.74 18.47
N PRO A 28 -9.80 -36.11 19.41
CA PRO A 28 -11.26 -36.14 19.47
C PRO A 28 -11.89 -35.34 18.32
N PHE A 29 -13.03 -35.82 17.85
CA PHE A 29 -13.88 -35.08 16.92
C PHE A 29 -14.85 -34.22 17.74
N ILE A 30 -14.71 -32.89 17.64
CA ILE A 30 -15.65 -31.97 18.30
C ILE A 30 -16.99 -32.02 17.55
N ILE A 31 -17.99 -32.69 18.14
CA ILE A 31 -19.36 -32.75 17.63
C ILE A 31 -20.13 -31.63 18.34
N GLY A 32 -20.42 -30.54 17.63
CA GLY A 32 -21.23 -29.44 18.15
C GLY A 32 -22.70 -29.86 18.22
N THR A 33 -23.27 -29.91 19.42
CA THR A 33 -24.72 -29.87 19.62
C THR A 33 -25.20 -28.41 19.51
N ASN A 34 -26.34 -28.22 18.83
CA ASN A 34 -26.98 -26.92 18.59
C ASN A 34 -27.15 -26.07 19.86
N PRO A 35 -27.01 -24.74 19.81
CA PRO A 35 -27.34 -23.87 20.94
C PRO A 35 -28.86 -23.62 20.98
N VAL A 36 -29.59 -24.43 21.75
CA VAL A 36 -30.93 -24.09 22.23
C VAL A 36 -30.79 -23.55 23.64
N ASN A 37 -31.09 -22.25 23.78
CA ASN A 37 -31.69 -21.56 24.93
C ASN A 37 -31.51 -22.20 26.32
N GLN A 38 -30.66 -21.59 27.14
CA GLN A 38 -30.95 -21.40 28.56
C GLN A 38 -30.63 -19.96 28.96
N ASN A 39 -31.69 -19.14 28.95
CA ASN A 39 -31.78 -17.92 29.74
C ASN A 39 -31.73 -18.27 31.22
N VAL A 40 -30.78 -17.71 31.97
CA VAL A 40 -30.98 -17.42 33.38
C VAL A 40 -30.38 -16.05 33.71
N ASN A 41 -31.28 -15.18 34.15
CA ASN A 41 -31.09 -13.93 34.89
C ASN A 41 -30.64 -12.68 34.13
N GLY A 42 -31.64 -11.80 33.97
CA GLY A 42 -31.54 -10.54 33.27
C GLY A 42 -30.77 -9.46 34.02
N LYS A 43 -30.20 -8.54 33.23
CA LYS A 43 -30.29 -7.10 33.42
C LYS A 43 -29.81 -6.41 32.14
N LEU A 44 -30.73 -5.76 31.44
CA LEU A 44 -30.45 -4.56 30.64
C LEU A 44 -31.02 -3.40 31.46
N PRO A 45 -30.38 -2.21 31.50
CA PRO A 45 -30.03 -1.50 30.28
C PRO A 45 -28.64 -0.82 30.26
N GLY A 46 -28.12 -0.65 29.04
CA GLY A 46 -27.45 0.58 28.61
C GLY A 46 -26.16 1.02 29.31
N ALA A 47 -25.00 0.51 28.86
CA ALA A 47 -23.75 1.26 28.69
C ALA A 47 -22.62 0.30 28.30
N SER A 48 -22.05 0.43 27.09
CA SER A 48 -20.64 0.09 26.78
C SER A 48 -20.33 0.04 25.27
N SER A 49 -20.77 1.03 24.49
CA SER A 49 -20.28 1.12 23.09
C SER A 49 -18.81 1.53 22.98
N ALA A 50 -18.19 2.03 24.06
CA ALA A 50 -16.79 2.48 24.06
C ALA A 50 -15.80 1.44 24.63
N ALA A 51 -16.18 0.67 25.65
CA ALA A 51 -15.32 -0.33 26.28
C ALA A 51 -15.10 -1.55 25.37
N ASN A 52 -16.17 -2.09 24.77
CA ASN A 52 -16.09 -3.18 23.79
C ASN A 52 -15.27 -2.80 22.55
N LYS A 53 -15.36 -1.55 22.09
CA LYS A 53 -14.63 -1.06 20.92
C LYS A 53 -13.11 -0.97 21.17
N LYS A 54 -12.72 -0.64 22.41
CA LYS A 54 -11.32 -0.51 22.83
C LYS A 54 -10.67 -1.87 23.04
N GLU A 55 -11.41 -2.84 23.58
CA GLU A 55 -10.92 -4.21 23.78
C GLU A 55 -10.82 -4.97 22.44
N GLN A 56 -11.79 -4.78 21.54
CA GLN A 56 -11.78 -5.37 20.20
C GLN A 56 -10.70 -4.77 19.29
N SER A 57 -10.36 -3.48 19.42
CA SER A 57 -9.31 -2.84 18.62
C SER A 57 -7.90 -3.22 19.08
N VAL A 58 -7.68 -3.36 20.38
CA VAL A 58 -6.42 -3.86 20.96
C VAL A 58 -6.23 -5.34 20.61
N PHE A 59 -7.29 -6.14 20.66
CA PHE A 59 -7.28 -7.54 20.24
C PHE A 59 -6.99 -7.69 18.74
N LEU A 60 -7.60 -6.86 17.89
CA LEU A 60 -7.32 -6.86 16.44
C LEU A 60 -5.87 -6.44 16.15
N GLY A 61 -5.36 -5.41 16.83
CA GLY A 61 -3.98 -4.92 16.64
C GLY A 61 -2.90 -5.96 16.99
N ARG A 62 -3.03 -6.66 18.13
CA ARG A 62 -2.11 -7.75 18.51
C ARG A 62 -2.13 -8.89 17.50
N ASN A 63 -3.32 -9.30 17.05
CA ASN A 63 -3.48 -10.35 16.05
C ASN A 63 -2.86 -9.97 14.69
N VAL A 64 -2.94 -8.70 14.29
CA VAL A 64 -2.38 -8.23 13.01
C VAL A 64 -0.85 -8.25 13.02
N ILE A 65 -0.21 -7.77 14.09
CA ILE A 65 1.26 -7.79 14.22
C ILE A 65 1.76 -9.24 14.26
N GLU A 66 1.07 -10.11 14.98
CA GLU A 66 1.43 -11.53 15.04
C GLU A 66 1.31 -12.19 13.66
N VAL A 67 0.21 -11.94 12.93
CA VAL A 67 0.06 -12.42 11.55
C VAL A 67 1.15 -11.85 10.65
N PHE A 68 1.44 -10.54 10.73
CA PHE A 68 2.52 -9.89 9.98
C PHE A 68 3.86 -10.62 10.19
N LEU A 69 4.27 -10.84 11.45
CA LEU A 69 5.53 -11.51 11.77
C LEU A 69 5.55 -12.97 11.32
N LYS A 70 4.44 -13.70 11.46
CA LYS A 70 4.34 -15.10 11.02
C LYS A 70 4.40 -15.22 9.49
N VAL A 71 3.73 -14.33 8.77
CA VAL A 71 3.79 -14.27 7.30
C VAL A 71 5.19 -13.89 6.86
N LEU A 72 5.86 -12.94 7.52
CA LEU A 72 7.21 -12.54 7.15
C LEU A 72 8.22 -13.71 7.30
N LYS A 73 8.08 -14.51 8.37
CA LYS A 73 8.95 -15.69 8.61
C LYS A 73 8.62 -16.88 7.71
N THR A 74 7.34 -17.11 7.46
CA THR A 74 6.85 -18.30 6.73
C THR A 74 5.78 -17.89 5.71
N PRO A 75 6.19 -17.20 4.62
CA PRO A 75 5.26 -16.49 3.75
C PRO A 75 4.31 -17.39 2.98
N VAL A 76 4.77 -18.57 2.56
CA VAL A 76 3.96 -19.50 1.76
C VAL A 76 2.91 -20.20 2.61
N SER A 77 3.32 -20.87 3.68
CA SER A 77 2.41 -21.69 4.51
C SER A 77 1.40 -20.85 5.29
N VAL A 78 1.87 -19.82 5.98
CA VAL A 78 0.99 -18.94 6.78
C VAL A 78 0.21 -18.02 5.86
N GLY A 79 0.84 -17.43 4.83
CA GLY A 79 0.15 -16.56 3.88
C GLY A 79 -1.00 -17.26 3.17
N ARG A 80 -0.82 -18.52 2.77
CA ARG A 80 -1.90 -19.34 2.20
C ARG A 80 -3.05 -19.51 3.17
N LYS A 81 -2.76 -19.91 4.42
CA LYS A 81 -3.79 -20.08 5.45
C LYS A 81 -4.57 -18.78 5.67
N VAL A 82 -3.89 -17.64 5.66
CA VAL A 82 -4.53 -16.33 5.78
C VAL A 82 -5.43 -16.03 4.58
N VAL A 83 -5.06 -16.39 3.35
CA VAL A 83 -5.90 -16.15 2.16
C VAL A 83 -7.10 -17.08 2.08
N THR A 84 -6.96 -18.33 2.52
CA THR A 84 -8.04 -19.35 2.43
C THR A 84 -9.00 -19.30 3.61
N GLU A 85 -8.51 -19.05 4.82
CA GLU A 85 -9.27 -19.15 6.07
C GLU A 85 -9.34 -17.81 6.83
N GLY A 86 -8.56 -16.81 6.42
CA GLY A 86 -8.45 -15.56 7.16
C GLY A 86 -9.68 -14.67 7.06
N ARG A 87 -9.87 -13.86 8.09
CA ARG A 87 -10.89 -12.81 8.10
C ARG A 87 -10.42 -11.64 7.27
N THR A 88 -11.27 -11.12 6.38
CA THR A 88 -10.98 -9.95 5.51
C THR A 88 -10.39 -8.76 6.25
N ALA A 89 -10.80 -8.55 7.52
CA ALA A 89 -10.24 -7.52 8.40
C ALA A 89 -8.71 -7.58 8.51
N ILE A 90 -8.10 -8.77 8.54
CA ILE A 90 -6.65 -8.95 8.59
C ILE A 90 -6.00 -8.36 7.34
N GLY A 91 -6.54 -8.64 6.15
CA GLY A 91 -6.04 -8.10 4.89
C GLY A 91 -6.11 -6.57 4.85
N VAL A 92 -7.25 -6.00 5.25
CA VAL A 92 -7.43 -4.54 5.36
C VAL A 92 -6.44 -3.92 6.35
N SER A 93 -6.25 -4.53 7.52
CA SER A 93 -5.31 -4.02 8.52
C SER A 93 -3.86 -4.04 8.03
N LEU A 94 -3.45 -5.07 7.29
CA LEU A 94 -2.11 -5.13 6.69
C LEU A 94 -1.91 -4.08 5.59
N ILE A 95 -2.95 -3.80 4.80
CA ILE A 95 -2.94 -2.71 3.81
C ILE A 95 -2.79 -1.36 4.51
N ILE A 96 -3.57 -1.09 5.55
CA ILE A 96 -3.48 0.16 6.33
C ILE A 96 -2.11 0.32 6.96
N LEU A 97 -1.55 -0.76 7.52
CA LEU A 97 -0.22 -0.75 8.12
C LEU A 97 0.87 -0.38 7.10
N GLN A 98 0.83 -0.96 5.90
CA GLN A 98 1.78 -0.61 4.84
C GLN A 98 1.55 0.82 4.33
N ALA A 99 0.31 1.25 4.16
CA ALA A 99 -0.01 2.61 3.74
C ALA A 99 0.51 3.65 4.73
N PHE A 100 0.46 3.36 6.03
CA PHE A 100 1.06 4.20 7.07
C PHE A 100 2.57 4.41 6.84
N PHE A 101 3.33 3.33 6.59
CA PHE A 101 4.76 3.44 6.28
C PHE A 101 5.03 4.18 4.96
N THR A 102 4.19 4.00 3.94
CA THR A 102 4.27 4.80 2.71
C THR A 102 3.99 6.29 2.97
N GLY A 103 3.06 6.61 3.86
CA GLY A 103 2.84 7.98 4.33
C GLY A 103 4.09 8.57 5.00
N LEU A 104 4.74 7.82 5.89
CA LEU A 104 5.99 8.25 6.53
C LEU A 104 7.10 8.49 5.51
N PHE A 105 7.24 7.60 4.53
CA PHE A 105 8.16 7.81 3.42
C PHE A 105 7.85 9.10 2.65
N GLY A 106 6.58 9.37 2.34
CA GLY A 106 6.13 10.62 1.71
C GLY A 106 6.50 11.88 2.50
N VAL A 107 6.41 11.85 3.83
CA VAL A 107 6.83 12.97 4.69
C VAL A 107 8.33 13.26 4.56
N ILE A 108 9.17 12.22 4.53
CA ILE A 108 10.62 12.39 4.35
C ILE A 108 10.93 12.97 2.98
N MET A 109 10.23 12.50 1.93
CA MET A 109 10.37 13.06 0.58
C MET A 109 10.00 14.54 0.54
N ILE A 110 8.90 14.94 1.17
CA ILE A 110 8.47 16.34 1.25
C ILE A 110 9.48 17.19 2.01
N ARG A 111 10.06 16.68 3.09
CA ARG A 111 11.12 17.36 3.81
C ARG A 111 12.31 17.64 2.89
N LYS A 112 12.76 16.65 2.13
CA LYS A 112 13.86 16.81 1.17
C LYS A 112 13.54 17.80 0.05
N ILE A 113 12.29 17.82 -0.43
CA ILE A 113 11.84 18.80 -1.42
C ILE A 113 11.85 20.22 -0.83
N ASN A 114 11.35 20.40 0.39
CA ASN A 114 11.38 21.69 1.07
C ASN A 114 12.83 22.17 1.32
N GLU A 115 13.73 21.29 1.78
CA GLU A 115 15.16 21.59 1.93
C GLU A 115 15.80 22.01 0.59
N LEU A 116 15.44 21.35 -0.52
CA LEU A 116 15.91 21.69 -1.85
C LEU A 116 15.40 23.08 -2.31
N PHE A 117 14.13 23.39 -2.07
CA PHE A 117 13.56 24.71 -2.39
C PHE A 117 14.25 25.83 -1.62
N GLU A 118 14.54 25.62 -0.33
CA GLU A 118 15.29 26.59 0.49
C GLU A 118 16.71 26.80 -0.04
N LEU A 119 17.40 25.73 -0.46
CA LEU A 119 18.74 25.80 -1.03
C LEU A 119 18.76 26.53 -2.38
N ILE A 120 17.81 26.25 -3.27
CA ILE A 120 17.68 26.93 -4.56
C ILE A 120 17.42 28.43 -4.34
N ALA A 121 16.48 28.78 -3.46
CA ALA A 121 16.18 30.17 -3.13
C ALA A 121 17.42 30.90 -2.55
N ALA A 122 18.19 30.22 -1.69
CA ALA A 122 19.43 30.77 -1.13
C ALA A 122 20.53 30.95 -2.20
N ALA A 123 20.71 29.98 -3.10
CA ALA A 123 21.69 30.05 -4.18
C ALA A 123 21.37 31.20 -5.14
N SER A 124 20.10 31.36 -5.55
CA SER A 124 19.66 32.48 -6.40
C SER A 124 19.95 33.86 -5.80
N SER A 125 19.88 34.00 -4.47
CA SER A 125 20.24 35.25 -3.79
C SER A 125 21.76 35.52 -3.75
N LYS A 126 22.58 34.48 -3.59
CA LYS A 126 24.05 34.60 -3.48
C LYS A 126 24.74 34.81 -4.81
N THR A 127 24.29 34.16 -5.88
CA THR A 127 24.85 34.32 -7.23
C THR A 127 24.80 35.76 -7.72
N ARG A 128 23.85 36.57 -7.24
CA ARG A 128 23.80 38.00 -7.56
C ARG A 128 24.75 38.87 -6.72
N SER A 129 25.06 38.47 -5.48
CA SER A 129 26.01 39.20 -4.63
C SER A 129 27.48 39.02 -5.04
N SER A 130 27.83 37.94 -5.75
CA SER A 130 29.21 37.71 -6.25
C SER A 130 29.39 38.05 -7.74
N LEU A 131 28.31 38.29 -8.48
CA LEU A 131 28.32 38.73 -9.87
C LEU A 131 27.88 40.20 -9.95
N GLY A 132 28.65 41.08 -9.31
CA GLY A 132 28.39 42.52 -9.20
C GLY A 132 28.42 43.32 -10.52
N THR A 133 28.42 42.66 -11.68
CA THR A 133 28.55 43.31 -13.00
C THR A 133 27.85 42.51 -14.11
N LEU A 134 26.57 42.16 -13.94
CA LEU A 134 25.69 42.08 -15.11
C LEU A 134 24.28 42.65 -14.88
N PRO A 135 24.12 43.95 -14.53
CA PRO A 135 22.83 44.63 -14.48
C PRO A 135 22.60 45.47 -15.75
N TYR A 136 22.39 44.84 -16.91
CA TYR A 136 22.05 45.65 -18.11
C TYR A 136 21.07 45.02 -19.11
N TYR A 137 20.92 43.69 -19.20
CA TYR A 137 20.10 43.09 -20.26
C TYR A 137 18.75 42.48 -19.85
N LEU A 138 18.36 42.56 -18.58
CA LEU A 138 17.04 42.07 -18.11
C LEU A 138 16.16 43.16 -17.48
N SER A 139 16.57 44.43 -17.49
CA SER A 139 15.76 45.55 -16.98
C SER A 139 14.81 46.15 -18.01
N GLU A 140 14.76 45.62 -19.24
CA GLU A 140 13.94 46.17 -20.33
C GLU A 140 12.54 45.53 -20.45
N PHE A 141 12.28 44.48 -19.66
CA PHE A 141 10.92 43.99 -19.42
C PHE A 141 10.51 44.39 -18.00
N GLY A 142 9.86 45.56 -17.92
CA GLY A 142 9.04 46.12 -16.82
C GLY A 142 9.21 45.59 -15.40
N ASP A 143 9.47 46.50 -14.46
CA ASP A 143 9.26 46.39 -13.02
C ASP A 143 9.61 45.02 -12.42
N ALA A 144 10.90 44.81 -12.17
CA ALA A 144 11.35 43.65 -11.40
C ALA A 144 10.70 43.67 -10.00
N PRO A 145 9.89 42.66 -9.64
CA PRO A 145 9.24 42.62 -8.33
C PRO A 145 10.29 42.63 -7.20
N ASN A 146 9.94 43.27 -6.09
CA ASN A 146 10.77 43.31 -4.89
C ASN A 146 11.15 41.88 -4.45
N TYR A 147 12.43 41.63 -4.19
CA TYR A 147 12.98 40.28 -3.92
C TYR A 147 12.50 39.62 -2.61
N SER A 148 11.65 40.29 -1.82
CA SER A 148 10.80 39.62 -0.83
C SER A 148 9.85 38.60 -1.49
N GLU A 149 9.47 38.82 -2.75
CA GLU A 149 8.50 38.02 -3.51
C GLU A 149 9.14 36.78 -4.17
N ALA A 150 10.45 36.77 -4.45
CA ALA A 150 11.13 35.56 -4.95
C ALA A 150 11.22 34.44 -3.90
N ARG A 151 11.19 34.82 -2.61
CA ARG A 151 11.02 33.89 -1.48
C ARG A 151 9.60 33.32 -1.40
N GLU A 152 8.62 33.99 -2.02
CA GLU A 152 7.23 33.56 -2.07
C GLU A 152 6.94 32.59 -3.23
N LEU A 153 7.86 32.44 -4.19
CA LEU A 153 7.67 31.55 -5.34
C LEU A 153 7.72 30.06 -4.95
N PHE A 154 8.40 29.71 -3.85
CA PHE A 154 8.50 28.32 -3.38
C PHE A 154 7.53 28.07 -2.23
N TYR A 155 6.36 27.54 -2.59
CA TYR A 155 5.38 27.11 -1.60
C TYR A 155 5.93 25.95 -0.75
N LYS A 156 6.02 26.19 0.56
CA LYS A 156 6.38 25.15 1.52
C LYS A 156 5.32 24.05 1.52
N LEU A 157 5.73 22.83 1.19
CA LEU A 157 4.82 21.69 1.14
C LEU A 157 4.46 21.23 2.55
N SER A 158 3.17 20.99 2.78
CA SER A 158 2.65 20.53 4.07
C SER A 158 2.93 19.05 4.30
N TYR A 159 3.62 18.75 5.41
CA TYR A 159 3.91 17.37 5.83
C TYR A 159 2.64 16.56 6.08
N ILE A 160 1.66 17.14 6.77
CA ILE A 160 0.39 16.47 7.11
C ILE A 160 -0.37 16.14 5.83
N ARG A 161 -0.47 17.11 4.92
CA ARG A 161 -1.17 16.93 3.65
C ARG A 161 -0.52 15.83 2.83
N GLY A 162 0.81 15.86 2.71
CA GLY A 162 1.57 14.82 2.04
C GLY A 162 1.38 13.44 2.62
N PHE A 163 1.47 13.32 3.95
CA PHE A 163 1.21 12.08 4.67
C PHE A 163 -0.17 11.52 4.34
N LEU A 164 -1.22 12.32 4.45
CA LEU A 164 -2.59 11.89 4.21
C LEU A 164 -2.82 11.48 2.75
N VAL A 165 -2.35 12.27 1.78
CA VAL A 165 -2.48 11.95 0.35
C VAL A 165 -1.74 10.64 0.03
N SER A 166 -0.55 10.42 0.59
CA SER A 166 0.20 9.17 0.43
C SER A 166 -0.52 7.98 1.07
N VAL A 167 -1.08 8.12 2.28
CA VAL A 167 -1.81 7.04 2.96
C VAL A 167 -3.08 6.67 2.19
N PHE A 168 -3.94 7.64 1.89
CA PHE A 168 -5.20 7.37 1.19
C PHE A 168 -4.95 6.87 -0.23
N GLY A 169 -3.98 7.44 -0.95
CA GLY A 169 -3.55 6.97 -2.26
C GLY A 169 -3.08 5.51 -2.22
N SER A 170 -2.24 5.15 -1.22
CA SER A 170 -1.76 3.78 -1.05
C SER A 170 -2.88 2.79 -0.71
N VAL A 171 -3.81 3.15 0.18
CA VAL A 171 -4.96 2.31 0.51
C VAL A 171 -5.82 2.09 -0.72
N ALA A 172 -6.25 3.17 -1.40
CA ALA A 172 -7.10 3.07 -2.58
C ALA A 172 -6.47 2.21 -3.68
N LEU A 173 -5.17 2.38 -3.90
CA LEU A 173 -4.42 1.61 -4.88
C LEU A 173 -4.32 0.12 -4.51
N SER A 174 -4.15 -0.23 -3.24
CA SER A 174 -4.17 -1.63 -2.81
C SER A 174 -5.54 -2.28 -2.99
N PHE A 175 -6.64 -1.56 -2.72
CA PHE A 175 -7.98 -2.07 -3.03
C PHE A 175 -8.18 -2.27 -4.55
N LEU A 176 -7.66 -1.35 -5.36
CA LEU A 176 -7.67 -1.46 -6.82
C LEU A 176 -6.85 -2.67 -7.30
N VAL A 177 -5.67 -2.91 -6.73
CA VAL A 177 -4.85 -4.09 -7.01
C VAL A 177 -5.60 -5.38 -6.68
N ALA A 178 -6.29 -5.44 -5.54
CA ALA A 178 -7.12 -6.60 -5.18
C ALA A 178 -8.25 -6.84 -6.19
N LEU A 179 -8.90 -5.76 -6.66
CA LEU A 179 -9.95 -5.83 -7.67
C LEU A 179 -9.42 -6.32 -9.01
N ILE A 180 -8.30 -5.75 -9.49
CA ILE A 180 -7.69 -6.15 -10.77
C ILE A 180 -7.22 -7.60 -10.70
N ALA A 181 -6.57 -8.02 -9.60
CA ALA A 181 -6.16 -9.40 -9.40
C ALA A 181 -7.34 -10.37 -9.45
N MET A 182 -8.47 -10.00 -8.82
CA MET A 182 -9.72 -10.77 -8.88
C MET A 182 -10.22 -10.91 -10.32
N LEU A 183 -10.33 -9.80 -11.05
CA LEU A 183 -10.82 -9.80 -12.43
C LEU A 183 -9.92 -10.61 -13.36
N LEU A 184 -8.60 -10.49 -13.23
CA LEU A 184 -7.64 -11.28 -14.00
C LEU A 184 -7.78 -12.78 -13.72
N LEU A 185 -7.89 -13.19 -12.44
CA LEU A 185 -8.09 -14.60 -12.11
C LEU A 185 -9.43 -15.14 -12.63
N MET A 186 -10.50 -14.32 -12.57
CA MET A 186 -11.79 -14.67 -13.16
C MET A 186 -11.72 -14.82 -14.68
N LEU A 187 -10.93 -13.99 -15.38
CA LEU A 187 -10.69 -14.12 -16.82
C LEU A 187 -10.07 -15.49 -17.17
N PHE A 188 -9.19 -16.00 -16.31
CA PHE A 188 -8.59 -17.33 -16.44
C PHE A 188 -9.46 -18.49 -15.90
N ARG A 189 -10.75 -18.21 -15.62
CA ARG A 189 -11.76 -19.13 -15.07
C ARG A 189 -11.40 -19.69 -13.69
N VAL A 190 -10.59 -18.98 -12.90
CA VAL A 190 -10.29 -19.35 -11.52
C VAL A 190 -11.38 -18.76 -10.61
N LYS A 191 -12.06 -19.63 -9.85
CA LYS A 191 -13.03 -19.19 -8.85
C LYS A 191 -12.31 -18.49 -7.71
N THR A 192 -12.55 -17.21 -7.54
CA THR A 192 -11.95 -16.38 -6.49
C THR A 192 -12.98 -15.40 -5.95
N THR A 193 -12.73 -14.85 -4.76
CA THR A 193 -13.57 -13.82 -4.13
C THR A 193 -12.75 -12.57 -3.88
N PHE A 194 -13.42 -11.42 -3.83
CA PHE A 194 -12.77 -10.15 -3.49
C PHE A 194 -12.09 -10.23 -2.11
N SER A 195 -12.73 -10.89 -1.13
CA SER A 195 -12.16 -11.11 0.21
C SER A 195 -10.82 -11.85 0.16
N SER A 196 -10.73 -12.93 -0.62
CA SER A 196 -9.48 -13.68 -0.79
C SER A 196 -8.39 -12.84 -1.46
N MET A 197 -8.75 -12.01 -2.44
CA MET A 197 -7.78 -11.13 -3.12
C MET A 197 -7.34 -9.94 -2.26
N LEU A 198 -8.22 -9.44 -1.38
CA LEU A 198 -7.86 -8.43 -0.40
C LEU A 198 -6.89 -8.98 0.65
N LEU A 199 -7.08 -10.24 1.06
CA LEU A 199 -6.12 -10.96 1.91
C LEU A 199 -4.79 -11.17 1.20
N ALA A 200 -4.80 -11.61 -0.07
CA ALA A 200 -3.58 -11.78 -0.86
C ALA A 200 -2.83 -10.44 -1.04
N THR A 201 -3.57 -9.35 -1.23
CA THR A 201 -3.01 -7.99 -1.27
C THR A 201 -2.52 -7.51 0.10
N GLY A 202 -3.14 -7.95 1.19
CA GLY A 202 -2.58 -7.77 2.54
C GLY A 202 -1.23 -8.48 2.70
N ILE A 203 -1.09 -9.70 2.17
CA ILE A 203 0.19 -10.44 2.20
C ILE A 203 1.25 -9.75 1.33
N ARG A 204 0.88 -9.21 0.17
CA ARG A 204 1.75 -8.33 -0.64
C ARG A 204 2.32 -7.21 0.22
N CYS A 205 1.47 -6.52 0.99
CA CYS A 205 1.87 -5.43 1.87
C CYS A 205 2.86 -5.88 2.95
N VAL A 206 2.76 -7.11 3.47
CA VAL A 206 3.74 -7.69 4.43
C VAL A 206 5.16 -7.67 3.86
N GLY A 207 5.33 -8.09 2.61
CA GLY A 207 6.64 -8.08 1.94
C GLY A 207 7.18 -6.67 1.69
N MET A 208 6.29 -5.69 1.45
CA MET A 208 6.67 -4.29 1.19
C MET A 208 7.17 -3.56 2.44
N ILE A 209 6.56 -3.81 3.60
CA ILE A 209 6.82 -3.05 4.84
C ILE A 209 8.30 -2.99 5.24
N PRO A 210 9.03 -4.11 5.43
CA PRO A 210 10.43 -4.03 5.90
C PRO A 210 11.33 -3.30 4.91
N VAL A 211 11.09 -3.44 3.61
CA VAL A 211 11.83 -2.76 2.55
C VAL A 211 11.49 -1.27 2.51
N THR A 212 10.23 -0.91 2.76
CA THR A 212 9.78 0.49 2.89
C THR A 212 10.42 1.16 4.10
N VAL A 213 10.50 0.47 5.25
CA VAL A 213 11.20 0.96 6.44
C VAL A 213 12.68 1.19 6.13
N LEU A 214 13.34 0.26 5.43
CA LEU A 214 14.71 0.45 4.96
C LEU A 214 14.84 1.67 4.03
N ALA A 215 13.90 1.85 3.11
CA ALA A 215 13.87 3.01 2.21
C ALA A 215 13.77 4.34 2.99
N ILE A 216 12.94 4.39 4.04
CA ILE A 216 12.82 5.56 4.91
C ILE A 216 14.17 5.88 5.58
N LEU A 217 14.83 4.87 6.15
CA LEU A 217 16.13 5.04 6.80
C LEU A 217 17.19 5.55 5.83
N VAL A 218 17.28 4.95 4.63
CA VAL A 218 18.24 5.35 3.60
C VAL A 218 17.93 6.75 3.06
N SER A 219 16.66 7.17 3.00
CA SER A 219 16.25 8.49 2.49
C SER A 219 16.76 9.65 3.35
N PHE A 220 17.06 9.42 4.64
CA PHE A 220 17.71 10.43 5.47
C PHE A 220 19.13 10.74 4.98
N LEU A 221 19.84 9.73 4.47
CA LEU A 221 21.22 9.82 3.99
C LEU A 221 21.28 10.20 2.50
N HIS A 222 20.53 9.50 1.65
CA HIS A 222 20.54 9.70 0.21
C HIS A 222 19.14 9.48 -0.39
N VAL A 223 18.49 10.57 -0.81
CA VAL A 223 17.11 10.55 -1.32
C VAL A 223 16.95 9.64 -2.55
N GLY A 224 17.92 9.67 -3.48
CA GLY A 224 17.85 8.86 -4.70
C GLY A 224 17.84 7.36 -4.41
N TRP A 225 18.67 6.90 -3.46
CA TRP A 225 18.72 5.49 -3.10
C TRP A 225 17.48 5.06 -2.32
N GLY A 226 16.95 5.95 -1.49
CA GLY A 226 15.66 5.77 -0.82
C GLY A 226 14.52 5.50 -1.80
N ILE A 227 14.40 6.30 -2.87
CA ILE A 227 13.39 6.11 -3.93
C ILE A 227 13.57 4.75 -4.61
N VAL A 228 14.80 4.37 -4.98
CA VAL A 228 15.08 3.08 -5.64
C VAL A 228 14.64 1.90 -4.75
N ILE A 229 15.03 1.91 -3.48
CA ILE A 229 14.65 0.86 -2.52
C ILE A 229 13.13 0.83 -2.32
N PHE A 230 12.48 1.99 -2.26
CA PHE A 230 11.03 2.09 -2.19
C PHE A 230 10.35 1.46 -3.41
N MET A 231 10.85 1.69 -4.62
CA MET A 231 10.32 1.04 -5.84
C MET A 231 10.54 -0.48 -5.82
N VAL A 232 11.71 -0.95 -5.37
CA VAL A 232 12.00 -2.38 -5.21
C VAL A 232 11.03 -3.04 -4.22
N SER A 233 10.59 -2.33 -3.17
CA SER A 233 9.60 -2.85 -2.23
C SER A 233 8.32 -3.33 -2.92
N ALA A 234 7.86 -2.60 -3.94
CA ALA A 234 6.66 -2.95 -4.69
C ALA A 234 6.82 -4.27 -5.47
N MET A 235 8.02 -4.57 -5.96
CA MET A 235 8.34 -5.83 -6.62
C MET A 235 8.35 -6.99 -5.63
N ILE A 236 9.00 -6.80 -4.48
CA ILE A 236 9.05 -7.81 -3.40
C ILE A 236 7.64 -8.16 -2.92
N GLY A 237 6.75 -7.17 -2.81
CA GLY A 237 5.33 -7.41 -2.48
C GLY A 237 4.63 -8.33 -3.48
N TYR A 238 4.88 -8.16 -4.79
CA TYR A 238 4.32 -9.04 -5.82
C TYR A 238 4.85 -10.47 -5.74
N ILE A 239 6.11 -10.66 -5.35
CA ILE A 239 6.68 -12.00 -5.12
C ILE A 239 5.92 -12.71 -4.00
N PHE A 240 5.67 -12.03 -2.88
CA PHE A 240 4.91 -12.58 -1.75
C PHE A 240 3.48 -12.96 -2.18
N MET A 241 2.79 -12.07 -2.89
CA MET A 241 1.45 -12.32 -3.41
C MET A 241 1.42 -13.54 -4.35
N GLY A 242 2.39 -13.60 -5.28
CA GLY A 242 2.48 -14.67 -6.27
C GLY A 242 2.66 -16.05 -5.66
N ARG A 243 3.53 -16.18 -4.66
CA ARG A 243 3.76 -17.45 -3.97
C ARG A 243 2.51 -17.95 -3.23
N VAL A 244 1.71 -17.04 -2.68
CA VAL A 244 0.46 -17.40 -2.00
C VAL A 244 -0.62 -17.81 -2.99
N LEU A 245 -0.70 -17.15 -4.15
CA LEU A 245 -1.67 -17.49 -5.20
C LEU A 245 -1.33 -18.84 -5.88
N ALA A 246 -0.06 -19.12 -6.14
CA ALA A 246 0.39 -20.36 -6.78
C ALA A 246 0.04 -21.62 -5.98
N ALA A 247 0.15 -21.56 -4.65
CA ALA A 247 -0.10 -22.71 -3.78
C ALA A 247 -1.60 -23.06 -3.62
N GLY A 248 -2.53 -22.23 -4.12
CA GLY A 248 -3.97 -22.33 -3.85
C GLY A 248 -4.74 -23.37 -4.68
N SER A 249 -4.26 -23.74 -5.87
CA SER A 249 -4.91 -24.76 -6.71
C SER A 249 -3.95 -25.30 -7.77
N ALA A 250 -3.90 -26.62 -7.93
CA ALA A 250 -3.04 -27.33 -8.88
C ALA A 250 -3.27 -26.94 -10.37
N PHE A 251 -4.37 -26.25 -10.69
CA PHE A 251 -4.66 -25.71 -12.04
C PHE A 251 -4.40 -24.20 -12.19
N ALA A 252 -4.03 -23.50 -11.10
CA ALA A 252 -3.67 -22.08 -11.15
C ALA A 252 -2.15 -21.85 -11.14
N GLU A 253 -1.34 -22.83 -10.76
CA GLU A 253 0.12 -22.67 -10.65
C GLU A 253 0.74 -22.19 -11.97
N ASP A 254 0.34 -22.78 -13.11
CA ASP A 254 0.80 -22.37 -14.44
C ASP A 254 0.25 -21.01 -14.89
N LYS A 255 -0.89 -20.58 -14.33
CA LYS A 255 -1.59 -19.34 -14.72
C LYS A 255 -1.16 -18.13 -13.88
N VAL A 256 -0.69 -18.36 -12.66
CA VAL A 256 -0.26 -17.32 -11.72
C VAL A 256 0.85 -16.42 -12.29
N PRO A 257 1.89 -16.94 -13.00
CA PRO A 257 2.89 -16.08 -13.63
C PRO A 257 2.28 -15.08 -14.62
N TYR A 258 1.34 -15.53 -15.48
CA TYR A 258 0.66 -14.65 -16.44
C TYR A 258 -0.21 -13.61 -15.72
N VAL A 259 -0.97 -14.02 -14.70
CA VAL A 259 -1.77 -13.10 -13.89
C VAL A 259 -0.90 -12.04 -13.24
N LEU A 260 0.23 -12.43 -12.64
CA LEU A 260 1.17 -11.49 -12.02
C LEU A 260 1.80 -10.55 -13.05
N PHE A 261 2.19 -11.08 -14.22
CA PHE A 261 2.74 -10.26 -15.29
C PHE A 261 1.77 -9.16 -15.73
N PHE A 262 0.52 -9.51 -16.04
CA PHE A 262 -0.50 -8.53 -16.39
C PHE A 262 -0.82 -7.58 -15.22
N LEU A 263 -0.91 -8.10 -14.00
CA LEU A 263 -1.19 -7.29 -12.81
C LEU A 263 -0.08 -6.26 -12.56
N VAL A 264 1.18 -6.65 -12.65
CA VAL A 264 2.34 -5.76 -12.49
C VAL A 264 2.33 -4.69 -13.59
N THR A 265 2.18 -5.09 -14.85
CA THR A 265 2.16 -4.16 -15.99
C THR A 265 1.04 -3.13 -15.87
N VAL A 266 -0.20 -3.58 -15.61
CA VAL A 266 -1.35 -2.68 -15.41
C VAL A 266 -1.11 -1.76 -14.21
N THR A 267 -0.55 -2.29 -13.12
CA THR A 267 -0.30 -1.50 -11.93
C THR A 267 0.80 -0.46 -12.13
N ILE A 268 1.84 -0.75 -12.92
CA ILE A 268 2.86 0.24 -13.30
C ILE A 268 2.21 1.40 -14.07
N VAL A 269 1.37 1.09 -15.06
CA VAL A 269 0.64 2.12 -15.82
C VAL A 269 -0.23 2.98 -14.90
N ILE A 270 -0.95 2.34 -13.97
CA ILE A 270 -1.76 3.04 -12.97
C ILE A 270 -0.88 3.91 -12.07
N HIS A 271 0.28 3.44 -11.61
CA HIS A 271 1.19 4.24 -10.79
C HIS A 271 1.72 5.46 -11.56
N CYS A 272 2.11 5.29 -12.83
CA CYS A 272 2.52 6.41 -13.67
C CYS A 272 1.39 7.44 -13.81
N PHE A 273 0.16 6.99 -14.06
CA PHE A 273 -1.01 7.86 -14.13
C PHE A 273 -1.29 8.56 -12.80
N MET A 274 -1.21 7.82 -11.68
CA MET A 274 -1.39 8.34 -10.33
C MET A 274 -0.36 9.44 -10.02
N ILE A 275 0.91 9.25 -10.36
CA ILE A 275 1.94 10.28 -10.14
C ILE A 275 1.54 11.59 -10.84
N VAL A 276 1.13 11.53 -12.10
CA VAL A 276 0.73 12.72 -12.87
C VAL A 276 -0.52 13.39 -12.31
N LYS A 277 -1.49 12.60 -11.85
CA LYS A 277 -2.81 13.11 -11.44
C LYS A 277 -2.90 13.46 -9.96
N ILE A 278 -2.12 12.82 -9.11
CA ILE A 278 -2.15 12.99 -7.65
C ILE A 278 -1.09 13.98 -7.19
N TRP A 279 -0.01 14.22 -7.95
CA TRP A 279 0.97 15.27 -7.65
C TRP A 279 0.36 16.62 -7.23
N PRO A 280 -0.66 17.17 -7.92
CA PRO A 280 -1.27 18.45 -7.53
C PRO A 280 -1.91 18.43 -6.15
N PHE A 281 -2.30 17.25 -5.65
CA PHE A 281 -2.88 17.12 -4.31
C PHE A 281 -1.82 17.27 -3.21
N TYR A 282 -0.53 17.15 -3.51
CA TYR A 282 0.55 17.44 -2.56
C TYR A 282 0.83 18.95 -2.44
N LEU A 283 0.47 19.76 -3.44
CA LEU A 283 0.69 21.19 -3.49
C LEU A 283 -0.39 21.96 -2.70
N PRO A 284 -0.06 23.05 -1.99
CA PRO A 284 -1.07 23.94 -1.42
C PRO A 284 -1.98 24.52 -2.51
N ASP A 285 -3.14 25.03 -2.12
CA ASP A 285 -4.21 25.37 -3.08
C ASP A 285 -3.82 26.54 -3.98
N GLU A 286 -3.09 27.52 -3.43
CA GLU A 286 -2.47 28.64 -4.15
C GLU A 286 -1.52 28.14 -5.25
N ALA A 287 -0.56 27.28 -4.89
CA ALA A 287 0.40 26.67 -5.82
C ALA A 287 -0.22 25.78 -6.90
N ARG A 288 -1.44 25.27 -6.65
CA ARG A 288 -2.11 24.35 -7.56
C ARG A 288 -2.58 25.08 -8.82
N ALA A 289 -3.03 26.32 -8.68
CA ALA A 289 -3.43 27.15 -9.81
C ALA A 289 -2.23 27.42 -10.73
N ASP A 290 -1.10 27.81 -10.14
CA ASP A 290 0.16 28.06 -10.83
C ASP A 290 0.68 26.79 -11.54
N TYR A 291 0.60 25.65 -10.86
CA TYR A 291 0.97 24.35 -11.44
C TYR A 291 0.11 24.00 -12.67
N TYR A 292 -1.20 24.25 -12.62
CA TYR A 292 -2.07 23.98 -13.77
C TYR A 292 -1.88 24.97 -14.92
N ALA A 293 -1.53 26.23 -14.63
CA ALA A 293 -1.14 27.22 -15.63
C ALA A 293 0.15 26.78 -16.34
N PHE A 294 1.19 26.43 -15.57
CA PHE A 294 2.45 25.87 -16.09
C PHE A 294 2.22 24.62 -16.95
N LEU A 295 1.39 23.67 -16.50
CA LEU A 295 1.06 22.48 -17.29
C LEU A 295 0.33 22.82 -18.60
N ARG A 296 -0.46 23.90 -18.64
CA ARG A 296 -1.16 24.35 -19.85
C ARG A 296 -0.18 24.91 -20.88
N GLU A 297 0.81 25.67 -20.44
CA GLU A 297 1.90 26.17 -21.27
C GLU A 297 2.77 25.01 -21.79
N MET A 298 3.15 24.07 -20.92
CA MET A 298 3.94 22.89 -21.26
C MET A 298 3.20 21.91 -22.19
N LYS A 299 1.86 21.87 -22.16
CA LYS A 299 1.08 21.10 -23.15
C LYS A 299 1.23 21.65 -24.57
N GLY A 300 1.50 22.95 -24.71
CA GLY A 300 1.88 23.56 -26.00
C GLY A 300 3.23 23.05 -26.55
N LEU A 301 4.08 22.49 -25.69
CA LEU A 301 5.45 22.01 -25.99
C LEU A 301 5.57 20.48 -26.11
N GLY A 302 4.47 19.73 -26.15
CA GLY A 302 4.48 18.26 -26.34
C GLY A 302 4.17 17.41 -25.10
N GLY A 303 3.76 18.02 -23.97
CA GLY A 303 3.15 17.31 -22.84
C GLY A 303 4.09 16.41 -22.01
N PHE A 304 3.52 15.34 -21.41
CA PHE A 304 4.20 14.48 -20.42
C PHE A 304 5.45 13.77 -20.96
N PHE A 305 5.47 13.40 -22.24
CA PHE A 305 6.67 12.83 -22.89
C PHE A 305 7.78 13.87 -23.08
N GLY A 306 7.45 15.14 -23.30
CA GLY A 306 8.42 16.24 -23.29
C GLY A 306 9.03 16.47 -21.90
N MET A 307 8.23 16.30 -20.85
CA MET A 307 8.69 16.40 -19.45
C MET A 307 9.65 15.25 -19.07
N ILE A 308 9.33 14.00 -19.44
CA ILE A 308 10.22 12.84 -19.23
C ILE A 308 11.52 12.99 -20.05
N LYS A 309 11.41 13.45 -21.30
CA LYS A 309 12.58 13.71 -22.15
C LYS A 309 13.50 14.75 -21.53
N ASN A 310 12.96 15.85 -21.00
CA ASN A 310 13.77 16.91 -20.38
C ASN A 310 14.33 16.53 -19.00
N MET A 311 13.65 15.67 -18.23
CA MET A 311 14.18 15.13 -16.97
C MET A 311 15.29 14.09 -17.14
N LEU A 312 15.37 13.41 -18.29
CA LEU A 312 16.43 12.45 -18.59
C LEU A 312 17.69 13.10 -19.21
N TYR A 313 17.62 14.39 -19.57
CA TYR A 313 18.71 15.14 -20.18
C TYR A 313 19.48 16.05 -19.18
N TYR A 314 19.10 16.02 -17.90
CA TYR A 314 19.80 16.64 -16.77
C TYR A 314 20.13 15.56 -15.72
#